data_AF-A0A4Q2D3Q5-F1
#
_entry.id   AF-A0A4Q2D3Q5-F1
#
_cell.length_a   1.000
_cell.length_b   1.000
_cell.length_c   1.000
_cell.angle_alpha   90.00
_cell.angle_beta   90.00
_cell.angle_gamma   90.00
#
_symmetry.space_group_name_H-M   'P 1'
#
loop_
_entity.id
_entity.type
_entity.pdbx_description
1 polymer ?
#
loop_
_entity_poly.entity_id
_entity_poly.type
_entity_poly.pdbx_seq_one_letter_code
_entity_poly.pdbx_strand_id
1 'polypeptide(L)' 'MSSSSPSFARLTSTNYTTWSGDMEAWLKSQGLWRIVSGSQKRPELKSPSPSEDTTSVESA' A
#
# COMPACT_ATOMS: atom_id res chain seq x y z
N MET A 1 -2.42 -14.66 -3.17
CA MET A 1 -2.48 -14.13 -1.79
C MET A 1 -3.86 -13.54 -1.60
N SER A 2 -4.67 -14.09 -0.70
CA SER A 2 -6.05 -13.61 -0.50
C SER A 2 -6.01 -12.20 0.05
N SER A 3 -6.43 -11.21 -0.75
CA SER A 3 -6.72 -9.86 -0.28
C SER A 3 -8.00 -9.94 0.56
N SER A 4 -7.85 -10.39 1.80
CA SER A 4 -8.96 -10.43 2.73
C SER A 4 -9.13 -9.01 3.26
N SER A 5 -10.23 -8.38 2.88
CA SER A 5 -10.60 -7.08 3.44
C SER A 5 -10.64 -7.17 4.96
N PRO A 6 -10.16 -6.14 5.67
CA PRO A 6 -10.22 -6.15 7.11
C PRO A 6 -11.67 -6.30 7.60
N SER A 7 -11.89 -7.24 8.51
CA SER A 7 -13.20 -7.52 9.13
C SER A 7 -13.27 -6.93 10.54
N PHE A 8 -12.95 -5.64 10.70
CA PHE A 8 -13.22 -4.89 11.93
C PHE A 8 -14.37 -3.89 11.72
N ALA A 9 -15.02 -3.49 12.81
CA ALA A 9 -16.12 -2.53 12.77
C ALA A 9 -15.68 -1.21 12.12
N ARG A 10 -16.57 -0.52 11.39
CA ARG A 10 -16.24 0.80 10.83
C ARG A 10 -15.93 1.79 11.96
N LEU A 11 -15.03 2.73 11.68
CA LEU A 11 -14.72 3.81 12.60
C LEU A 11 -15.95 4.69 12.85
N THR A 12 -16.24 4.93 14.11
CA THR A 12 -17.28 5.82 14.64
C THR A 12 -16.67 6.75 15.70
N SER A 13 -17.40 7.80 16.08
CA SER A 13 -16.95 8.75 17.11
C SER A 13 -16.73 8.12 18.50
N THR A 14 -17.27 6.94 18.75
CA THR A 14 -17.26 6.28 20.06
C THR A 14 -16.36 5.05 20.13
N ASN A 15 -15.91 4.51 19.00
CA ASN A 15 -15.14 3.26 18.96
C ASN A 15 -13.67 3.45 18.54
N TYR A 16 -13.17 4.69 18.50
CA TYR A 16 -11.82 4.99 18.03
C TYR A 16 -10.75 4.13 18.72
N THR A 17 -10.79 4.00 20.05
CA THR A 17 -9.79 3.25 20.82
C THR A 17 -9.73 1.76 20.42
N THR A 18 -10.89 1.13 20.25
CA THR A 18 -10.98 -0.27 19.82
C THR A 18 -10.55 -0.40 18.37
N TRP A 19 -11.08 0.47 17.49
CA TRP A 19 -10.77 0.48 16.07
C TRP A 19 -9.27 0.67 15.80
N SER A 20 -8.61 1.58 16.51
CA SER A 20 -7.18 1.84 16.35
C SER A 20 -6.35 0.61 16.72
N GLY A 21 -6.74 -0.14 17.76
CA GLY A 21 -6.06 -1.37 18.16
C GLY A 21 -6.22 -2.48 17.13
N ASP A 22 -7.44 -2.70 16.64
CA ASP A 22 -7.73 -3.71 15.62
C ASP A 22 -7.05 -3.38 14.28
N MET A 23 -7.06 -2.10 13.88
CA MET A 23 -6.38 -1.63 12.67
C MET A 23 -4.86 -1.81 12.78
N GLU A 24 -4.27 -1.50 13.94
CA GLU A 24 -2.85 -1.70 14.21
C GLU A 24 -2.48 -3.19 14.16
N ALA A 25 -3.24 -4.06 14.82
CA ALA A 25 -3.03 -5.50 14.81
C ALA A 25 -3.12 -6.09 13.39
N TRP A 26 -4.11 -5.64 12.60
CA TRP A 26 -4.26 -6.05 11.21
C TRP A 26 -3.09 -5.59 10.36
N LEU A 27 -2.68 -4.31 10.45
CA LEU A 27 -1.53 -3.78 9.72
C LEU A 27 -0.23 -4.52 10.09
N LYS A 28 -0.06 -4.90 11.37
CA LYS A 28 1.09 -5.71 11.82
C LYS A 28 1.05 -7.12 11.24
N SER A 29 -0.11 -7.78 11.27
CA SER A 29 -0.32 -9.10 10.67
C SER A 29 0.00 -9.13 9.17
N GLN A 30 -0.29 -8.04 8.45
CA GLN A 30 0.01 -7.91 7.02
C GLN A 30 1.45 -7.43 6.74
N GLY A 31 2.25 -7.13 7.78
CA GLY A 31 3.60 -6.55 7.63
C GLY A 31 3.61 -5.11 7.12
N LEU A 32 2.44 -4.48 6.97
CA LEU A 32 2.26 -3.10 6.49
C LEU A 32 2.55 -2.06 7.57
N TRP A 33 2.46 -2.46 8.84
CA TRP A 33 2.71 -1.56 9.97
C TRP A 33 4.09 -0.91 9.92
N ARG A 34 5.10 -1.61 9.38
CA ARG A 34 6.46 -1.10 9.29
C ARG A 34 6.58 0.14 8.37
N ILE A 35 5.65 0.29 7.43
CA ILE A 35 5.51 1.48 6.58
C ILE A 35 4.85 2.60 7.37
N VAL A 36 3.79 2.29 8.12
CA VAL A 36 3.05 3.25 8.96
C VAL A 36 3.91 3.77 10.12
N SER A 37 4.73 2.92 10.73
CA SER A 37 5.65 3.28 11.81
C SER A 37 6.88 4.08 11.33
N GLY A 38 7.01 4.32 10.02
CA GLY A 38 8.16 5.02 9.43
C GLY A 38 9.47 4.24 9.47
N SER A 39 9.45 2.99 9.93
CA SER A 39 10.65 2.13 9.99
C SER A 39 11.07 1.60 8.62
N GLN A 40 10.20 1.70 7.62
CA GLN A 40 10.48 1.33 6.24
C GLN A 40 10.27 2.53 5.33
N LYS A 41 11.25 2.80 4.46
CA LYS A 41 11.16 3.87 3.46
C LYS A 41 9.94 3.61 2.57
N ARG A 42 9.09 4.63 2.41
CA ARG A 42 7.93 4.59 1.51
C ARG A 42 8.38 4.06 0.14
N PRO A 43 7.70 3.06 -0.44
CA PRO A 43 8.03 2.62 -1.79
C PRO A 43 7.87 3.82 -2.73
N GLU A 44 8.94 4.17 -3.43
CA GLU A 44 8.92 5.15 -4.50
C GLU A 44 7.96 4.59 -5.56
N LEU A 45 6.85 5.28 -5.79
CA LEU A 45 6.02 5.00 -6.95
C LEU A 45 6.89 5.29 -8.16
N LYS A 46 7.37 4.24 -8.84
CA LYS A 46 7.91 4.41 -10.18
C LYS A 46 6.78 5.00 -11.01
N SER A 47 6.87 6.30 -11.28
CA SER A 47 6.14 6.94 -12.37
C SER A 47 6.27 6.02 -13.59
N PRO A 48 5.22 5.81 -14.39
CA PRO A 48 5.38 5.10 -15.65
C PRO A 48 6.38 5.91 -16.49
N SER A 49 7.64 5.50 -16.47
CA SER A 49 8.64 6.02 -17.40
C SER A 49 8.15 5.71 -18.80
N PRO A 50 8.04 6.69 -19.71
CA PRO A 50 7.84 6.38 -21.11
C PRO A 50 9.07 5.60 -21.57
N SER A 51 8.88 4.32 -21.89
CA SER A 51 9.91 3.54 -22.58
C SER A 51 10.15 4.20 -23.94
N GLU A 52 11.36 4.72 -24.13
CA GLU A 52 11.89 5.08 -25.44
C GLU A 52 12.13 3.78 -26.22
N ASP A 53 11.26 3.46 -27.19
CA ASP A 53 11.58 2.50 -28.25
C ASP A 53 12.19 3.28 -29.42
N THR A 54 13.51 3.24 -29.51
CA THR A 54 14.23 3.52 -30.75
C THR A 54 14.20 2.25 -31.59
N THR A 55 13.37 2.23 -32.64
CA THR A 55 13.53 1.31 -33.78
C THR A 55 13.58 2.12 -35.06
N SER A 56 14.81 2.33 -35.53
CA SER A 56 15.12 2.75 -36.89
C SER A 56 14.80 1.60 -37.84
N VAL A 57 13.84 1.78 -38.76
CA VAL A 57 13.80 1.18 -40.10
C VAL A 57 12.74 1.94 -40.93
N GLU A 58 13.15 2.64 -41.99
CA GLU A 58 12.53 2.53 -43.32
C GLU A 58 13.43 3.24 -44.33
N SER A 59 14.06 2.43 -45.18
CA SER A 59 14.67 2.85 -46.44
C SER A 59 13.59 2.92 -47.51
N ALA A 60 13.46 4.04 -48.21
CA ALA A 60 13.02 4.13 -49.61
C ALA A 60 13.38 5.49 -50.21
#